data_AF-A0A3D1TZR0-F1
#
_entry.id   AF-A0A3D1TZR0-F1
#
_cell.length_a   1.000
_cell.length_b   1.000
_cell.length_c   1.000
_cell.angle_alpha   90.00
_cell.angle_beta   90.00
_cell.angle_gamma   90.00
#
_symmetry.space_group_name_H-M   'P 1'
#
loop_
_entity.id
_entity.type
_entity.pdbx_description
1 polymer ?
#
loop_
_entity_poly.entity_id
_entity_poly.type
_entity_poly.pdbx_seq_one_letter_code
_entity_poly.pdbx_strand_id
1 'polypeptide(L)'
;LRGCFLAAKKVAIALDSLIRSQYPRDSLYVVGFSNYAVELKPQTLPQLALNDYVYGTNMQHGFQLARSLLAKHRGNRQIIMITDGEPTAHLEDNGRAYFAYPPTFKTIQQTLREVRRCTRDRIVINTFMLERGPYLTEFINQMTRINKGRAFFVSPDRLGEYVLVDYVTGKQRRRASTKRSRIA
;
A
#
# COMPACT_ATOMS: atom_id res chain seq x y z
N LEU A 1 -14.02 -10.04 3.30
CA LEU A 1 -12.97 -10.35 4.30
C LEU A 1 -12.06 -11.55 3.92
N ARG A 2 -12.43 -12.84 4.10
CA ARG A 2 -11.48 -13.98 3.89
C ARG A 2 -10.87 -14.06 2.48
N GLY A 3 -11.64 -13.73 1.45
CA GLY A 3 -11.14 -13.71 0.05
C GLY A 3 -10.13 -12.61 -0.23
N CYS A 4 -10.33 -11.41 0.34
CA CYS A 4 -9.48 -10.23 0.13
C CYS A 4 -8.07 -10.45 0.67
N PHE A 5 -7.96 -10.99 1.89
CA PHE A 5 -6.67 -11.30 2.50
C PHE A 5 -5.89 -12.36 1.71
N LEU A 6 -6.54 -13.45 1.31
CA LEU A 6 -5.88 -14.49 0.53
C LEU A 6 -5.40 -13.95 -0.82
N ALA A 7 -6.19 -13.10 -1.49
CA ALA A 7 -5.79 -12.44 -2.72
C ALA A 7 -4.56 -11.54 -2.50
N ALA A 8 -4.56 -10.69 -1.48
CA ALA A 8 -3.43 -9.82 -1.15
C ALA A 8 -2.17 -10.62 -0.80
N LYS A 9 -2.30 -11.72 -0.03
CA LYS A 9 -1.21 -12.64 0.29
C LYS A 9 -0.61 -13.28 -0.96
N LYS A 10 -1.46 -13.77 -1.88
CA LYS A 10 -1.00 -14.33 -3.17
C LYS A 10 -0.24 -13.29 -3.99
N VAL A 11 -0.74 -12.05 -4.05
CA VAL A 11 -0.06 -10.94 -4.75
C VAL A 11 1.31 -10.65 -4.14
N ALA A 12 1.41 -10.57 -2.82
CA ALA A 12 2.68 -10.31 -2.14
C ALA A 12 3.73 -11.38 -2.46
N ILE A 13 3.35 -12.67 -2.43
CA ILE A 13 4.23 -13.80 -2.77
C ILE A 13 4.64 -13.75 -4.25
N ALA A 14 3.68 -13.51 -5.15
CA ALA A 14 3.94 -13.44 -6.58
C ALA A 14 4.88 -12.27 -6.94
N LEU A 15 4.66 -11.11 -6.33
CA LEU A 15 5.50 -9.93 -6.55
C LEU A 15 6.91 -10.11 -6.00
N ASP A 16 7.08 -10.71 -4.82
CA ASP A 16 8.41 -11.07 -4.29
C ASP A 16 9.15 -12.02 -5.24
N SER A 17 8.46 -13.06 -5.73
CA SER A 17 9.02 -14.03 -6.67
C SER A 17 9.41 -13.39 -8.02
N LEU A 18 8.56 -12.51 -8.55
CA LEU A 18 8.84 -11.75 -9.78
C LEU A 18 10.05 -10.82 -9.61
N ILE A 19 10.12 -10.10 -8.49
CA ILE A 19 11.21 -9.15 -8.23
C ILE A 19 12.53 -9.89 -8.10
N ARG A 20 12.59 -10.97 -7.32
CA ARG A 20 13.82 -11.76 -7.15
C ARG A 20 14.31 -12.37 -8.45
N SER A 21 13.40 -12.84 -9.30
CA SER A 21 13.76 -13.51 -10.57
C SER A 21 14.10 -12.54 -11.70
N GLN A 22 13.31 -11.48 -11.89
CA GLN A 22 13.38 -10.61 -13.09
C GLN A 22 13.94 -9.22 -12.81
N TYR A 23 13.88 -8.75 -11.55
CA TYR A 23 14.27 -7.39 -11.16
C TYR A 23 15.13 -7.37 -9.88
N PRO A 24 16.26 -8.10 -9.83
CA PRO A 24 17.02 -8.32 -8.58
C PRO A 24 17.65 -7.06 -7.95
N ARG A 25 17.59 -5.91 -8.64
CA ARG A 25 18.03 -4.61 -8.11
C ARG A 25 16.91 -3.85 -7.39
N ASP A 26 15.68 -4.34 -7.43
CA ASP A 26 14.55 -3.74 -6.74
C ASP A 26 14.44 -4.33 -5.32
N SER A 27 14.07 -3.48 -4.37
CA SER A 27 13.79 -3.90 -2.99
C SER A 27 12.28 -3.92 -2.76
N LEU A 28 11.77 -5.02 -2.19
CA LEU A 28 10.38 -5.16 -1.80
C LEU A 28 10.27 -5.28 -0.28
N TYR A 29 9.38 -4.48 0.29
CA TYR A 29 8.91 -4.64 1.67
C TYR A 29 7.42 -4.94 1.64
N VAL A 30 6.98 -5.88 2.48
CA VAL A 30 5.55 -6.16 2.68
C VAL A 30 5.16 -5.63 4.05
N VAL A 31 4.13 -4.79 4.10
CA VAL A 31 3.59 -4.23 5.34
C VAL A 31 2.16 -4.73 5.50
N GLY A 32 1.92 -5.51 6.56
CA GLY A 32 0.57 -5.84 7.00
C GLY A 32 0.12 -4.83 8.03
N PHE A 33 -1.16 -4.46 8.03
CA PHE A 33 -1.70 -3.55 9.03
C PHE A 33 -3.13 -3.91 9.43
N SER A 34 -3.41 -3.71 10.71
CA SER A 34 -4.74 -3.73 11.32
C SER A 34 -4.88 -2.51 12.26
N ASN A 35 -4.93 -2.69 13.57
CA ASN A 35 -4.76 -1.59 14.53
C ASN A 35 -3.31 -1.05 14.55
N TYR A 36 -2.32 -1.90 14.28
CA TYR A 36 -0.91 -1.55 14.09
C TYR A 36 -0.40 -2.08 12.74
N ALA A 37 0.64 -1.45 12.21
CA ALA A 37 1.37 -1.90 11.04
C ALA A 37 2.63 -2.66 11.45
N VAL A 38 2.94 -3.73 10.73
CA VAL A 38 4.13 -4.56 10.94
C VAL A 38 4.76 -4.91 9.60
N GLU A 39 6.10 -4.98 9.58
CA GLU A 39 6.81 -5.50 8.42
C GLU A 39 6.68 -7.03 8.39
N LEU A 40 6.16 -7.56 7.30
CA LEU A 40 6.07 -8.99 7.04
C LEU A 40 7.27 -9.42 6.20
N LYS A 41 8.07 -10.35 6.74
CA LYS A 41 9.20 -10.90 6.01
C LYS A 41 8.68 -11.88 4.94
N PRO A 42 9.26 -11.90 3.73
CA PRO A 42 8.79 -12.80 2.67
C PRO A 42 8.69 -14.27 3.08
N GLN A 43 9.59 -14.74 3.95
CA GLN A 43 9.62 -16.11 4.47
C GLN A 43 8.40 -16.45 5.34
N THR A 44 7.78 -15.45 5.97
CA THR A 44 6.61 -15.65 6.84
C THR A 44 5.29 -15.52 6.09
N LEU A 45 5.29 -14.97 4.87
CA LEU A 45 4.07 -14.80 4.06
C LEU A 45 3.28 -16.10 3.86
N PRO A 46 3.90 -17.25 3.51
CA PRO A 46 3.15 -18.50 3.34
C PRO A 46 2.44 -18.97 4.61
N GLN A 47 3.00 -18.68 5.78
CA GLN A 47 2.47 -19.07 7.09
C GLN A 47 1.48 -18.04 7.66
N LEU A 48 1.41 -16.84 7.08
CA LEU A 48 0.54 -15.78 7.55
C LEU A 48 -0.93 -16.22 7.52
N ALA A 49 -1.54 -16.30 8.69
CA ALA A 49 -2.97 -16.52 8.87
C ALA A 49 -3.65 -15.20 9.27
N LEU A 50 -4.92 -15.06 8.91
CA LEU A 50 -5.70 -13.92 9.31
C LEU A 50 -5.99 -14.04 10.81
N ASN A 51 -5.64 -13.00 11.58
CA ASN A 51 -5.97 -12.94 13.00
C ASN A 51 -7.29 -12.20 13.16
N ASP A 52 -8.39 -12.96 13.34
CA ASP A 52 -9.75 -12.42 13.47
C ASP A 52 -9.93 -11.54 14.74
N TYR A 53 -8.98 -11.52 15.67
CA TYR A 53 -9.10 -10.75 16.93
C TYR A 53 -8.51 -9.34 16.87
N VAL A 54 -7.82 -8.98 15.78
CA VAL A 54 -7.16 -7.67 15.65
C VAL A 54 -7.84 -6.86 14.56
N TYR A 55 -8.72 -5.95 14.99
CA TYR A 55 -9.54 -5.11 14.12
C TYR A 55 -8.89 -3.75 13.82
N GLY A 56 -9.33 -3.12 12.74
CA GLY A 56 -8.95 -1.77 12.37
C GLY A 56 -8.19 -1.70 11.05
N THR A 57 -8.26 -0.54 10.42
CA THR A 57 -7.59 -0.24 9.16
C THR A 57 -6.65 0.95 9.39
N ASN A 58 -5.51 0.70 10.04
CA ASN A 58 -4.54 1.76 10.38
C ASN A 58 -3.62 2.08 9.19
N MET A 59 -4.21 2.69 8.16
CA MET A 59 -3.47 3.18 6.99
C MET A 59 -2.41 4.21 7.38
N GLN A 60 -2.69 5.04 8.39
CA GLN A 60 -1.74 6.02 8.91
C GLN A 60 -0.42 5.35 9.34
N HIS A 61 -0.50 4.31 10.17
CA HIS A 61 0.69 3.59 10.62
C HIS A 61 1.31 2.78 9.47
N GLY A 62 0.49 2.19 8.59
CA GLY A 62 0.97 1.48 7.40
C GLY A 62 1.84 2.37 6.50
N PHE A 63 1.38 3.59 6.21
CA PHE A 63 2.15 4.57 5.45
C PHE A 63 3.38 5.07 6.19
N GLN A 64 3.28 5.30 7.50
CA GLN A 64 4.42 5.73 8.33
C GLN A 64 5.55 4.69 8.29
N LEU A 65 5.22 3.41 8.46
CA LEU A 65 6.18 2.31 8.40
C LEU A 65 6.73 2.12 6.99
N ALA A 66 5.87 2.14 5.96
CA ALA A 66 6.33 2.04 4.58
C ALA A 66 7.29 3.18 4.20
N ARG A 67 6.99 4.41 4.63
CA ARG A 67 7.85 5.58 4.41
C ARG A 67 9.21 5.44 5.09
N SER A 68 9.26 4.94 6.33
CA SER A 68 10.53 4.71 7.04
C SER A 68 11.38 3.62 6.40
N LEU A 69 10.77 2.54 5.91
CA LEU A 69 11.45 1.48 5.16
C LEU A 69 12.00 2.01 3.82
N LEU A 70 11.19 2.78 3.09
CA LEU A 70 11.57 3.36 1.80
C LEU A 70 12.61 4.47 1.91
N ALA A 71 12.73 5.14 3.06
CA ALA A 71 13.76 6.16 3.30
C ALA A 71 15.19 5.61 3.21
N LYS A 72 15.38 4.30 3.40
CA LYS A 72 16.67 3.58 3.24
C LYS A 72 17.14 3.52 1.79
N HIS A 73 16.24 3.78 0.83
CA HIS A 73 16.48 3.60 -0.60
C HIS A 73 16.45 4.93 -1.35
N ARG A 74 17.28 5.01 -2.40
CA ARG A 74 17.28 6.13 -3.35
C ARG A 74 16.58 5.73 -4.66
N GLY A 75 16.21 6.72 -5.45
CA GLY A 75 15.54 6.51 -6.74
C GLY A 75 14.02 6.41 -6.61
N ASN A 76 13.42 5.57 -7.46
CA ASN A 76 11.96 5.45 -7.53
C ASN A 76 11.40 4.71 -6.31
N ARG A 77 10.58 5.39 -5.52
CA ARG A 77 9.91 4.84 -4.33
C ARG A 77 8.40 4.85 -4.54
N GLN A 78 7.75 3.73 -4.25
CA GLN A 78 6.33 3.57 -4.44
C GLN A 78 5.73 2.65 -3.37
N ILE A 79 4.46 2.87 -3.06
CA ILE A 79 3.62 2.04 -2.21
C ILE A 79 2.48 1.49 -3.09
N ILE A 80 2.28 0.17 -3.03
CA ILE A 80 1.11 -0.50 -3.59
C ILE A 80 0.20 -0.81 -2.39
N MET A 81 -0.85 -0.03 -2.22
CA MET A 81 -1.81 -0.23 -1.14
C MET A 81 -2.97 -1.09 -1.64
N ILE A 82 -3.26 -2.17 -0.93
CA ILE A 82 -4.42 -3.04 -1.18
C ILE A 82 -5.33 -2.90 0.04
N THR A 83 -6.60 -2.59 -0.16
CA THR A 83 -7.54 -2.39 0.95
C THR A 83 -8.99 -2.70 0.55
N ASP A 84 -9.76 -3.18 1.50
CA ASP A 84 -11.21 -3.41 1.41
C ASP A 84 -12.03 -2.45 2.30
N GLY A 85 -11.40 -1.48 2.99
CA GLY A 85 -12.13 -0.58 3.89
C GLY A 85 -11.44 0.76 4.13
N GLU A 86 -12.20 1.75 4.59
CA GLU A 86 -11.70 3.08 4.96
C GLU A 86 -10.84 3.06 6.23
N PRO A 87 -10.01 4.08 6.52
CA PRO A 87 -9.15 4.06 7.70
C PRO A 87 -9.97 4.25 8.99
N THR A 88 -10.01 3.21 9.82
CA THR A 88 -10.75 3.16 11.09
C THR A 88 -9.86 3.22 12.33
N ALA A 89 -8.54 3.27 12.13
CA ALA A 89 -7.56 3.38 13.20
C ALA A 89 -6.41 4.34 12.85
N HIS A 90 -5.79 4.89 13.88
CA HIS A 90 -4.55 5.68 13.77
C HIS A 90 -3.74 5.57 15.07
N LEU A 91 -2.45 5.91 15.02
CA LEU A 91 -1.66 6.09 16.23
C LEU A 91 -1.91 7.46 16.84
N GLU A 92 -2.12 7.48 18.14
CA GLU A 92 -2.04 8.66 18.98
C GLU A 92 -0.57 9.05 19.20
N ASP A 93 -0.33 10.27 19.70
CA ASP A 93 1.03 10.79 19.91
C ASP A 93 1.87 9.95 20.89
N ASN A 94 1.21 9.22 21.79
CA ASN A 94 1.84 8.26 22.71
C ASN A 94 2.13 6.88 22.08
N GLY A 95 1.90 6.73 20.76
CA GLY A 95 2.12 5.49 20.02
C GLY A 95 1.03 4.43 20.20
N ARG A 96 -0.03 4.69 20.99
CA ARG A 96 -1.15 3.76 21.13
C ARG A 96 -2.09 3.86 19.93
N ALA A 97 -2.57 2.71 19.45
CA ALA A 97 -3.60 2.68 18.43
C ALA A 97 -4.95 3.12 19.01
N TYR A 98 -5.54 4.14 18.40
CA TYR A 98 -6.95 4.49 18.57
C TYR A 98 -7.76 3.86 17.45
N PHE A 99 -8.91 3.26 17.78
CA PHE A 99 -9.83 2.65 16.83
C PHE A 99 -11.25 3.19 17.05
N ALA A 100 -11.96 3.44 15.95
CA ALA A 100 -13.39 3.76 15.95
C ALA A 100 -14.05 3.31 14.64
N TYR A 101 -15.29 2.83 14.76
CA TYR A 101 -16.16 2.54 13.62
C TYR A 101 -17.55 3.16 13.87
N PRO A 102 -18.03 4.08 13.02
CA PRO A 102 -17.37 4.66 11.84
C PRO A 102 -16.10 5.45 12.19
N PRO A 103 -15.21 5.72 11.21
CA PRO A 103 -13.96 6.41 11.47
C PRO A 103 -14.17 7.85 11.96
N THR A 104 -13.33 8.29 12.90
CA THR A 104 -13.38 9.69 13.36
C THR A 104 -12.74 10.64 12.35
N PHE A 105 -13.14 11.91 12.39
CA PHE A 105 -12.49 12.96 11.62
C PHE A 105 -10.97 13.02 11.87
N LYS A 106 -10.54 12.83 13.13
CA LYS A 106 -9.13 12.76 13.50
C LYS A 106 -8.40 11.62 12.80
N THR A 107 -9.00 10.43 12.73
CA THR A 107 -8.43 9.26 12.02
C THR A 107 -8.23 9.56 10.53
N ILE A 108 -9.21 10.17 9.88
CA ILE A 108 -9.09 10.61 8.48
C ILE A 108 -7.96 11.62 8.33
N GLN A 109 -7.92 12.66 9.18
CA GLN A 109 -6.90 13.71 9.13
C GLN A 109 -5.48 13.18 9.33
N GLN A 110 -5.27 12.30 10.31
CA GLN A 110 -3.97 11.70 10.59
C GLN A 110 -3.48 10.83 9.43
N THR A 111 -4.40 10.07 8.82
CA THR A 111 -4.08 9.29 7.62
C THR A 111 -3.69 10.20 6.45
N LEU A 112 -4.49 11.23 6.14
CA LEU A 112 -4.16 12.18 5.07
C LEU A 112 -2.88 12.99 5.36
N ARG A 113 -2.56 13.26 6.63
CA ARG A 113 -1.30 13.90 7.02
C ARG A 113 -0.10 13.02 6.68
N GLU A 114 -0.18 11.72 6.91
CA GLU A 114 0.89 10.80 6.53
C GLU A 114 0.98 10.65 5.01
N VAL A 115 -0.14 10.62 4.29
CA VAL A 115 -0.16 10.67 2.81
C VAL A 115 0.57 11.91 2.28
N ARG A 116 0.36 13.09 2.88
CA ARG A 116 1.10 14.31 2.52
C ARG A 116 2.60 14.17 2.76
N ARG A 117 3.02 13.49 3.84
CA ARG A 117 4.44 13.20 4.11
C ARG A 117 5.02 12.25 3.06
N CYS A 118 4.35 11.15 2.73
CA CYS A 118 4.76 10.27 1.62
C CYS A 118 4.92 11.03 0.30
N THR A 119 3.97 11.92 -0.01
CA THR A 119 3.99 12.74 -1.23
C THR A 119 5.20 13.68 -1.26
N ARG A 120 5.48 14.35 -0.14
CA ARG A 120 6.66 15.23 0.01
C ARG A 120 7.97 14.46 -0.15
N ASP A 121 8.00 13.23 0.35
CA ASP A 121 9.15 12.32 0.22
C ASP A 121 9.22 11.66 -1.18
N ARG A 122 8.39 12.10 -2.14
CA ARG A 122 8.29 11.59 -3.52
C ARG A 122 8.01 10.09 -3.59
N ILE A 123 7.15 9.61 -2.69
CA ILE A 123 6.66 8.23 -2.68
C ILE A 123 5.27 8.20 -3.33
N VAL A 124 5.16 7.53 -4.47
CA VAL A 124 3.88 7.36 -5.19
C VAL A 124 3.08 6.23 -4.57
N ILE A 125 1.80 6.45 -4.28
CA ILE A 125 0.87 5.50 -3.69
C ILE A 125 -0.15 5.10 -4.77
N ASN A 126 -0.05 3.87 -5.26
CA ASN A 126 -1.09 3.27 -6.10
C ASN A 126 -1.99 2.40 -5.25
N THR A 127 -3.31 2.58 -5.35
CA THR A 127 -4.28 1.92 -4.47
C THR A 127 -5.19 0.99 -5.25
N PHE A 128 -5.34 -0.22 -4.74
CA PHE A 128 -6.19 -1.28 -5.26
C PHE A 128 -7.28 -1.56 -4.23
N MET A 129 -8.49 -1.08 -4.52
CA MET A 129 -9.66 -1.25 -3.67
C MET A 129 -10.39 -2.54 -4.03
N LEU A 130 -10.69 -3.38 -3.04
CA LEU A 130 -11.36 -4.66 -3.22
C LEU A 130 -12.87 -4.61 -2.94
N GLU A 131 -13.33 -3.59 -2.23
CA GLU A 131 -14.75 -3.33 -1.96
C GLU A 131 -15.15 -1.93 -2.44
N ARG A 132 -16.45 -1.72 -2.68
CA ARG A 132 -17.02 -0.42 -3.05
C ARG A 132 -17.89 0.09 -1.91
N GLY A 133 -17.37 1.07 -1.18
CA GLY A 133 -18.16 1.90 -0.27
C GLY A 133 -18.09 3.37 -0.70
N PRO A 134 -19.17 4.16 -0.55
CA PRO A 134 -19.13 5.59 -0.85
C PRO A 134 -18.07 6.32 -0.01
N TYR A 135 -17.96 5.98 1.27
CA TYR A 135 -16.96 6.56 2.18
C TYR A 135 -15.52 6.19 1.78
N LEU A 136 -15.25 4.90 1.52
CA LEU A 136 -13.96 4.46 1.02
C LEU A 136 -13.60 5.18 -0.28
N THR A 137 -14.52 5.27 -1.23
CA THR A 137 -14.29 5.90 -2.53
C THR A 137 -13.93 7.39 -2.36
N GLU A 138 -14.68 8.13 -1.55
CA GLU A 138 -14.40 9.55 -1.31
C GLU A 138 -13.04 9.76 -0.61
N PHE A 139 -12.75 8.94 0.40
CA PHE A 139 -11.46 8.98 1.08
C PHE A 139 -10.30 8.71 0.12
N ILE A 140 -10.40 7.66 -0.70
CA ILE A 140 -9.35 7.32 -1.67
C ILE A 140 -9.22 8.41 -2.74
N ASN A 141 -10.32 9.03 -3.20
CA ASN A 141 -10.25 10.17 -4.11
C ASN A 141 -9.48 11.36 -3.52
N GLN A 142 -9.69 11.67 -2.23
CA GLN A 142 -8.91 12.70 -1.53
C GLN A 142 -7.43 12.33 -1.44
N MET A 143 -7.13 11.09 -1.05
CA MET A 143 -5.77 10.57 -0.96
C MET A 143 -5.04 10.62 -2.32
N THR A 144 -5.69 10.17 -3.39
CA THR A 144 -5.14 10.18 -4.76
C THR A 144 -4.90 11.61 -5.24
N ARG A 145 -5.79 12.56 -4.95
CA ARG A 145 -5.60 13.99 -5.28
C ARG A 145 -4.35 14.59 -4.60
N ILE A 146 -4.09 14.20 -3.36
CA ILE A 146 -2.91 14.63 -2.60
C ILE A 146 -1.65 13.99 -3.16
N ASN A 147 -1.64 12.66 -3.31
CA ASN A 147 -0.42 11.91 -3.62
C ASN A 147 -0.04 11.89 -5.11
N LYS A 148 -1.01 12.12 -6.01
CA LYS A 148 -0.86 12.02 -7.48
C LYS A 148 -0.58 10.59 -7.98
N GLY A 149 -0.84 9.58 -7.16
CA GLY A 149 -0.88 8.19 -7.59
C GLY A 149 -2.18 7.83 -8.33
N ARG A 150 -2.46 6.54 -8.47
CA ARG A 150 -3.67 6.03 -9.14
C ARG A 150 -4.49 5.18 -8.18
N ALA A 151 -5.80 5.17 -8.38
CA ALA A 151 -6.72 4.28 -7.69
C ALA A 151 -7.39 3.34 -8.69
N PHE A 152 -7.48 2.06 -8.33
CA PHE A 152 -8.07 1.00 -9.11
C PHE A 152 -9.11 0.28 -8.27
N PHE A 153 -10.26 0.02 -8.87
CA PHE A 153 -11.19 -0.96 -8.31
C PHE A 153 -10.90 -2.31 -8.95
N VAL A 154 -10.66 -3.34 -8.13
CA VAL A 154 -10.31 -4.68 -8.62
C VAL A 154 -11.06 -5.74 -7.83
N SER A 155 -11.53 -6.77 -8.52
CA SER A 155 -12.09 -7.94 -7.86
C SER A 155 -10.97 -8.80 -7.25
N PRO A 156 -11.17 -9.47 -6.10
CA PRO A 156 -10.11 -10.24 -5.42
C PRO A 156 -9.44 -11.30 -6.31
N ASP A 157 -10.20 -11.93 -7.21
CA ASP A 157 -9.74 -12.93 -8.19
C ASP A 157 -8.79 -12.35 -9.26
N ARG A 158 -8.93 -11.05 -9.60
CA ARG A 158 -8.10 -10.38 -10.62
C ARG A 158 -7.00 -9.50 -10.02
N LEU A 159 -6.95 -9.33 -8.71
CA LEU A 159 -5.99 -8.47 -8.02
C LEU A 159 -4.53 -8.77 -8.41
N GLY A 160 -4.17 -10.05 -8.49
CA GLY A 160 -2.82 -10.50 -8.86
C GLY A 160 -2.39 -10.03 -10.23
N GLU A 161 -3.23 -10.26 -11.24
CA GLU A 161 -2.99 -9.85 -12.62
C GLU A 161 -2.76 -8.34 -12.72
N TYR A 162 -3.67 -7.54 -12.16
CA TYR A 162 -3.59 -6.09 -12.23
C TYR A 162 -2.33 -5.53 -11.57
N VAL A 163 -2.00 -6.01 -10.37
CA VAL A 163 -0.82 -5.51 -9.63
C VAL A 163 0.48 -5.88 -10.37
N LEU A 164 0.58 -7.10 -10.90
CA LEU A 164 1.77 -7.56 -11.63
C LEU A 164 1.93 -6.81 -12.96
N VAL A 165 0.85 -6.67 -13.73
CA VAL A 165 0.85 -5.91 -14.99
C VAL A 165 1.21 -4.46 -14.73
N ASP A 166 0.66 -3.83 -13.69
CA ASP A 166 0.97 -2.45 -13.33
C ASP A 166 2.45 -2.27 -12.98
N TYR A 167 3.01 -3.20 -12.21
CA TYR A 167 4.42 -3.19 -11.85
C TYR A 167 5.33 -3.30 -13.08
N VAL A 168 5.11 -4.30 -13.94
CA VAL A 168 5.91 -4.52 -15.15
C VAL A 168 5.80 -3.34 -16.12
N THR A 169 4.58 -2.87 -16.38
CA THR A 169 4.33 -1.71 -17.26
C THR A 169 5.01 -0.45 -16.73
N GLY A 170 4.94 -0.23 -15.42
CA GLY A 170 5.64 0.87 -14.75
C GLY A 170 7.17 0.80 -14.92
N LYS A 171 7.76 -0.40 -14.91
CA LYS A 171 9.20 -0.57 -15.16
C LYS A 171 9.57 -0.31 -16.62
N GLN A 172 8.78 -0.77 -17.57
CA GLN A 172 9.03 -0.54 -19.01
C GLN A 172 8.98 0.94 -19.38
N ARG A 173 7.93 1.67 -18.92
CA ARG A 173 7.80 3.11 -19.17
C ARG A 173 8.99 3.90 -18.62
N ARG A 174 9.45 3.55 -17.40
CA ARG A 174 10.62 4.20 -16.78
C ARG A 174 11.93 3.90 -17.52
N ARG A 175 12.13 2.65 -17.97
CA ARG A 175 13.29 2.30 -18.81
C ARG A 175 13.31 3.13 -20.11
N ALA A 176 12.15 3.32 -20.74
CA ALA A 176 12.03 4.15 -21.94
C ALA A 176 12.32 5.64 -21.66
N SER A 177 11.83 6.19 -20.54
CA SER A 177 12.09 7.60 -20.19
C SER A 177 13.56 7.87 -19.87
N THR A 178 14.23 6.97 -19.14
CA THR A 178 15.67 7.10 -18.84
C THR A 178 16.55 6.98 -20.09
N LYS A 179 16.14 6.18 -21.09
CA LYS A 179 16.84 6.14 -22.38
C LYS A 179 16.70 7.46 -23.15
N ARG A 180 15.50 8.05 -23.20
CA ARG A 180 15.27 9.33 -23.88
C ARG A 180 16.05 10.48 -23.26
N SER A 181 16.12 10.55 -21.93
CA SER A 181 16.87 11.61 -21.21
C SER A 181 18.39 11.50 -21.32
N ARG A 182 18.93 10.44 -21.92
CA ARG A 182 20.38 10.24 -22.15
C ARG A 182 20.80 10.57 -23.57
N ILE A 183 19.85 10.75 -24.48
CA ILE A 183 20.08 11.00 -25.91
C ILE A 183 19.80 12.48 -26.26
N ALA A 184 19.11 13.20 -25.37
CA ALA A 184 18.94 14.66 -25.40
C ALA A 184 19.96 15.31 -24.46
#